data_AF-A0A2T2TK16-F1
#
_entry.id   AF-A0A2T2TK16-F1
#
_cell.length_a   1.000
_cell.length_b   1.000
_cell.length_c   1.000
_cell.angle_alpha   90.00
_cell.angle_beta   90.00
_cell.angle_gamma   90.00
#
_symmetry.space_group_name_H-M   'P 1'
#
loop_
_entity.id
_entity.type
_entity.pdbx_description
1 polymer ?
#
loop_
_entity_poly.entity_id
_entity_poly.type
_entity_poly.pdbx_seq_one_letter_code
_entity_poly.pdbx_strand_id
1 'polypeptide(L)'
;DRAVDLLLSDTEEDARPFAETLDEINTRRRTLDRDIEQEAARRAERRINARSPHALVLADEDWHQGVVGIVASSIVERFYRPTVLVTTAGDEAGELLKGSARSISGVNVYDAIAGCSELIEQFGGHDHAAGLTLRRANLDAFRECFDEAVGAQVDGSPELLRPVHKVDAPLALDEIGALNDRFWAVLRQFAPHGPANARPVFHARDLALAQSPRRVGSDGKHLKFTVRPGDGQAGGDATMDAIAFGMGEKYDELQQSRRDGQPLELLFSVEENTWRGRTSLQLKVRDVRLQNEGETE
;
A
#
# COMPACT_ATOMS: atom_id res chain seq x y z
N ASP A 1 -5.94 -2.56 -28.59
CA ASP A 1 -7.27 -2.43 -29.21
C ASP A 1 -8.44 -3.03 -28.48
N ARG A 2 -8.40 -4.24 -27.89
CA ARG A 2 -9.57 -4.82 -27.19
C ARG A 2 -10.27 -3.91 -26.16
N ALA A 3 -9.50 -3.09 -25.43
CA ALA A 3 -10.05 -2.11 -24.48
C ALA A 3 -10.79 -0.96 -25.18
N VAL A 4 -10.31 -0.53 -26.35
CA VAL A 4 -10.96 0.50 -27.16
C VAL A 4 -12.24 -0.08 -27.77
N ASP A 5 -12.17 -1.29 -28.33
CA ASP A 5 -13.33 -2.00 -28.90
C ASP A 5 -14.47 -2.14 -27.87
N LEU A 6 -14.13 -2.51 -26.63
CA LEU A 6 -15.10 -2.58 -25.53
C LEU A 6 -15.79 -1.22 -25.28
N LEU A 7 -15.00 -0.14 -25.20
CA LEU A 7 -15.51 1.21 -24.89
C LEU A 7 -16.31 1.83 -26.04
N LEU A 8 -16.10 1.36 -27.26
CA LEU A 8 -16.81 1.82 -28.46
C LEU A 8 -17.99 0.92 -28.86
N SER A 9 -18.24 -0.17 -28.14
CA SER A 9 -19.35 -1.08 -28.44
C SER A 9 -20.69 -0.42 -28.12
N ASP A 10 -21.63 -0.46 -29.07
CA ASP A 10 -22.96 0.14 -28.92
C ASP A 10 -23.94 -0.73 -28.12
N THR A 11 -23.67 -2.04 -28.03
CA THR A 11 -24.53 -3.01 -27.34
C THR A 11 -23.76 -3.88 -26.37
N GLU A 12 -24.46 -4.41 -25.36
CA GLU A 12 -23.89 -5.38 -24.41
C GLU A 12 -23.44 -6.67 -25.12
N GLU A 13 -24.15 -7.08 -26.17
CA GLU A 13 -23.83 -8.29 -26.93
C GLU A 13 -22.49 -8.16 -27.65
N ASP A 14 -22.23 -7.00 -28.26
CA ASP A 14 -20.96 -6.70 -28.94
C ASP A 14 -19.81 -6.48 -27.95
N ALA A 15 -20.10 -5.86 -26.79
CA ALA A 15 -19.13 -5.59 -25.73
C ALA A 15 -18.65 -6.86 -25.01
N ARG A 16 -19.54 -7.83 -24.81
CA ARG A 16 -19.31 -8.99 -23.94
C ARG A 16 -18.06 -9.81 -24.30
N PRO A 17 -17.79 -10.18 -25.57
CA PRO A 17 -16.56 -10.89 -25.92
C PRO A 17 -15.27 -10.12 -25.59
N PHE A 18 -15.30 -8.79 -25.73
CA PHE A 18 -14.14 -7.95 -25.38
C PHE A 18 -13.95 -7.87 -23.87
N ALA A 19 -15.04 -7.75 -23.11
CA ALA A 19 -15.01 -7.74 -21.65
C ALA A 19 -14.45 -9.06 -21.10
N GLU A 20 -14.93 -10.20 -21.61
CA GLU A 20 -14.45 -11.53 -21.23
C GLU A 20 -12.95 -11.69 -21.53
N THR A 21 -12.51 -11.30 -22.74
CA THR A 21 -11.09 -11.33 -23.12
C THR A 21 -10.23 -10.45 -22.19
N LEU A 22 -10.71 -9.24 -21.85
CA LEU A 22 -9.99 -8.33 -20.96
C LEU A 22 -9.95 -8.86 -19.51
N ASP A 23 -11.00 -9.55 -19.06
CA ASP A 23 -11.03 -10.18 -17.75
C ASP A 23 -10.06 -11.36 -17.66
N GLU A 24 -9.96 -12.18 -18.72
CA GLU A 24 -8.96 -13.23 -18.82
C GLU A 24 -7.53 -12.67 -18.79
N ILE A 25 -7.26 -11.59 -19.56
CA ILE A 25 -5.97 -10.91 -19.57
C ILE A 25 -5.64 -10.34 -18.19
N ASN A 26 -6.60 -9.69 -17.53
CA ASN A 26 -6.44 -9.10 -16.20
C ASN A 26 -6.22 -10.18 -15.13
N THR A 27 -6.93 -11.32 -15.23
CA THR A 27 -6.75 -12.47 -14.34
C THR A 27 -5.37 -13.07 -14.50
N ARG A 28 -4.93 -13.32 -15.74
CA ARG A 28 -3.56 -13.80 -16.02
C ARG A 28 -2.51 -12.82 -15.52
N ARG A 29 -2.71 -11.51 -15.72
CA ARG A 29 -1.82 -10.47 -15.21
C ARG A 29 -1.73 -10.55 -13.68
N ARG A 30 -2.86 -10.58 -12.96
CA ARG A 30 -2.90 -10.68 -11.49
C ARG A 30 -2.14 -11.90 -10.95
N THR A 31 -2.20 -13.04 -11.64
CA THR A 31 -1.42 -14.23 -11.23
C THR A 31 0.07 -13.98 -11.38
N LEU A 32 0.52 -13.45 -12.52
CA LEU A 32 1.92 -13.11 -12.75
C LEU A 32 2.42 -12.03 -11.78
N ASP A 33 1.60 -11.00 -11.53
CA ASP A 33 1.87 -9.91 -10.59
C ASP A 33 2.24 -10.49 -9.21
N ARG A 34 1.43 -11.42 -8.69
CA ARG A 34 1.60 -12.00 -7.36
C ARG A 34 2.91 -12.78 -7.20
N ASP A 35 3.28 -13.58 -8.19
CA ASP A 35 4.46 -14.45 -8.09
C ASP A 35 5.74 -13.60 -8.19
N ILE A 36 5.77 -12.63 -9.12
CA ILE A 36 6.85 -11.65 -9.25
C ILE A 36 6.96 -10.78 -8.00
N GLU A 37 5.82 -10.33 -7.44
CA GLU A 37 5.78 -9.53 -6.21
C GLU A 37 6.38 -10.27 -5.01
N GLN A 38 6.04 -11.55 -4.81
CA GLN A 38 6.60 -12.35 -3.72
C GLN A 38 8.10 -12.53 -3.86
N GLU A 39 8.58 -12.75 -5.08
CA GLU A 39 10.02 -12.83 -5.34
C GLU A 39 10.73 -11.50 -5.10
N ALA A 40 10.22 -10.42 -5.69
CA ALA A 40 10.76 -9.08 -5.55
C ALA A 40 10.80 -8.66 -4.07
N ALA A 41 9.76 -8.95 -3.30
CA ALA A 41 9.72 -8.66 -1.87
C ALA A 41 10.81 -9.41 -1.09
N ARG A 42 11.03 -10.70 -1.38
CA ARG A 42 12.14 -11.46 -0.77
C ARG A 42 13.51 -10.89 -1.12
N ARG A 43 13.70 -10.41 -2.35
CA ARG A 43 14.95 -9.77 -2.79
C ARG A 43 15.14 -8.41 -2.10
N ALA A 44 14.07 -7.61 -1.98
CA ALA A 44 14.06 -6.33 -1.28
C ALA A 44 14.45 -6.50 0.19
N GLU A 45 13.77 -7.41 0.90
CA GLU A 45 14.02 -7.70 2.32
C GLU A 45 15.47 -8.11 2.58
N ARG A 46 16.05 -8.98 1.74
CA ARG A 46 17.47 -9.35 1.83
C ARG A 46 18.40 -8.14 1.67
N ARG A 47 18.11 -7.23 0.75
CA ARG A 47 18.93 -6.04 0.54
C ARG A 47 18.83 -5.04 1.68
N ILE A 48 17.62 -4.81 2.18
CA ILE A 48 17.37 -3.95 3.34
C ILE A 48 18.13 -4.47 4.55
N ASN A 49 18.05 -5.77 4.82
CA ASN A 49 18.74 -6.39 5.95
C ASN A 49 20.27 -6.37 5.79
N ALA A 50 20.80 -6.36 4.56
CA ALA A 50 22.23 -6.39 4.31
C ALA A 50 22.90 -5.01 4.39
N ARG A 51 22.25 -3.96 3.88
CA ARG A 51 22.88 -2.64 3.69
C ARG A 51 22.01 -1.44 4.05
N SER A 52 20.73 -1.64 4.39
CA SER A 52 19.75 -0.57 4.62
C SER A 52 19.81 0.55 3.54
N PRO A 53 19.66 0.21 2.24
CA PRO A 53 19.76 1.20 1.17
C PRO A 53 18.60 2.22 1.25
N HIS A 54 18.83 3.39 0.66
CA HIS A 54 17.81 4.43 0.48
C HIS A 54 16.84 4.07 -0.64
N ALA A 55 17.27 3.29 -1.63
CA ALA A 55 16.49 2.87 -2.78
C ALA A 55 16.67 1.38 -3.12
N LEU A 56 15.72 0.83 -3.88
CA LEU A 56 15.73 -0.57 -4.30
C LEU A 56 15.76 -0.66 -5.83
N VAL A 57 16.77 -1.32 -6.39
CA VAL A 57 16.82 -1.62 -7.84
C VAL A 57 16.91 -3.13 -8.04
N LEU A 58 15.75 -3.76 -8.24
CA LEU A 58 15.62 -5.20 -8.37
C LEU A 58 15.53 -5.55 -9.85
N ALA A 59 16.20 -6.62 -10.28
CA ALA A 59 16.19 -7.04 -11.66
C ALA A 59 15.97 -8.54 -11.77
N ASP A 60 15.21 -8.98 -12.76
CA ASP A 60 15.13 -10.36 -13.20
C ASP A 60 14.71 -10.44 -14.67
N GLU A 61 15.23 -11.40 -15.39
CA GLU A 61 14.98 -11.56 -16.82
C GLU A 61 13.64 -12.24 -17.12
N ASP A 62 13.16 -13.05 -16.17
CA ASP A 62 11.92 -13.79 -16.29
C ASP A 62 10.69 -12.92 -15.95
N TRP A 63 10.92 -11.68 -15.48
CA TRP A 63 9.84 -10.77 -15.14
C TRP A 63 9.18 -10.18 -16.38
N HIS A 64 7.85 -10.20 -16.41
CA HIS A 64 7.10 -9.68 -17.54
C HIS A 64 7.12 -8.13 -17.57
N GLN A 65 7.54 -7.53 -18.69
CA GLN A 65 7.64 -6.07 -18.84
C GLN A 65 6.32 -5.33 -18.55
N GLY A 66 5.17 -5.94 -18.87
CA GLY A 66 3.85 -5.36 -18.56
C GLY A 66 3.46 -5.37 -17.07
N VAL A 67 4.25 -6.01 -16.21
CA VAL A 67 3.94 -6.28 -14.79
C VAL A 67 4.88 -5.52 -13.85
N VAL A 68 6.14 -5.31 -14.25
CA VAL A 68 7.19 -4.69 -13.40
C VAL A 68 6.77 -3.35 -12.79
N GLY A 69 5.97 -2.53 -13.48
CA GLY A 69 5.48 -1.26 -12.94
C GLY A 69 4.44 -1.38 -11.84
N ILE A 70 3.61 -2.43 -11.85
CA ILE A 70 2.64 -2.71 -10.79
C ILE A 70 3.38 -3.27 -9.57
N VAL A 71 4.30 -4.19 -9.80
CA VAL A 71 5.12 -4.77 -8.72
C VAL A 71 5.99 -3.70 -8.08
N ALA A 72 6.59 -2.78 -8.84
CA ALA A 72 7.34 -1.65 -8.29
C ALA A 72 6.52 -0.84 -7.29
N SER A 73 5.24 -0.55 -7.60
CA SER A 73 4.35 0.14 -6.67
C SER A 73 4.12 -0.66 -5.40
N SER A 74 3.88 -1.98 -5.48
CA SER A 74 3.73 -2.83 -4.28
C SER A 74 5.00 -2.85 -3.41
N ILE A 75 6.19 -2.93 -4.03
CA ILE A 75 7.45 -2.89 -3.29
C ILE A 75 7.66 -1.53 -2.60
N VAL A 76 7.31 -0.42 -3.26
CA VAL A 76 7.29 0.91 -2.62
C VAL A 76 6.32 0.95 -1.45
N GLU A 77 5.09 0.44 -1.60
CA GLU A 77 4.09 0.43 -0.53
C GLU A 77 4.54 -0.40 0.68
N ARG A 78 5.18 -1.56 0.43
CA ARG A 78 5.61 -2.48 1.48
C ARG A 78 6.86 -2.04 2.23
N PHE A 79 7.85 -1.52 1.52
CA PHE A 79 9.16 -1.21 2.09
C PHE A 79 9.43 0.29 2.23
N TYR A 80 8.58 1.14 1.67
CA TYR A 80 8.69 2.59 1.70
C TYR A 80 10.08 3.08 1.25
N ARG A 81 10.53 2.53 0.12
CA ARG A 81 11.78 2.88 -0.55
C ARG A 81 11.47 3.16 -2.02
N PRO A 82 11.97 4.27 -2.62
CA PRO A 82 11.97 4.42 -4.07
C PRO A 82 12.51 3.16 -4.73
N THR A 83 11.76 2.62 -5.69
CA THR A 83 12.04 1.30 -6.23
C THR A 83 12.02 1.31 -7.75
N VAL A 84 13.01 0.67 -8.37
CA VAL A 84 13.08 0.32 -9.79
C VAL A 84 13.02 -1.19 -9.94
N LEU A 85 12.05 -1.69 -10.71
CA LEU A 85 11.98 -3.07 -11.16
C LEU A 85 12.47 -3.14 -12.61
N VAL A 86 13.46 -3.99 -12.88
CA VAL A 86 14.14 -4.09 -14.16
C VAL A 86 13.95 -5.48 -14.75
N THR A 87 13.67 -5.56 -16.05
CA THR A 87 13.62 -6.81 -16.83
C THR A 87 14.27 -6.64 -18.20
N THR A 88 14.36 -7.70 -18.99
CA THR A 88 14.84 -7.65 -20.37
C THR A 88 13.93 -6.78 -21.24
N ALA A 89 14.50 -6.12 -22.25
CA ALA A 89 13.73 -5.35 -23.23
C ALA A 89 13.07 -6.25 -24.30
N GLY A 90 13.28 -7.57 -24.25
CA GLY A 90 12.84 -8.53 -25.25
C GLY A 90 13.69 -8.56 -26.52
N ASP A 91 14.92 -8.04 -26.47
CA ASP A 91 15.90 -8.16 -27.54
C ASP A 91 16.57 -9.55 -27.51
N GLU A 92 16.91 -10.11 -28.68
CA GLU A 92 17.47 -11.47 -28.79
C GLU A 92 18.79 -11.65 -28.03
N ALA A 93 19.52 -10.55 -27.78
CA ALA A 93 20.79 -10.56 -27.06
C ALA A 93 20.65 -10.31 -25.55
N GLY A 94 19.48 -9.86 -25.05
CA GLY A 94 19.27 -9.53 -23.63
C GLY A 94 20.21 -8.45 -23.09
N GLU A 95 20.76 -7.60 -23.97
CA GLU A 95 21.73 -6.57 -23.62
C GLU A 95 21.04 -5.32 -23.09
N LEU A 96 19.84 -5.02 -23.60
CA LEU A 96 19.03 -3.91 -23.14
C LEU A 96 18.02 -4.36 -22.09
N LEU A 97 17.96 -3.59 -21.01
CA LEU A 97 17.04 -3.79 -19.91
C LEU A 97 16.05 -2.64 -19.85
N LYS A 98 14.80 -2.94 -19.51
CA LYS A 98 13.76 -1.95 -19.23
C LYS A 98 13.43 -1.92 -17.74
N GLY A 99 13.46 -0.73 -17.17
CA GLY A 99 13.11 -0.45 -15.79
C GLY A 99 11.79 0.31 -15.67
N SER A 100 11.01 -0.01 -14.64
CA SER A 100 9.91 0.81 -14.17
C SER A 100 10.17 1.26 -12.74
N ALA A 101 10.22 2.57 -12.54
CA ALA A 101 10.52 3.23 -11.29
C ALA A 101 9.25 3.78 -10.64
N ARG A 102 9.19 3.71 -9.32
CA ARG A 102 8.14 4.27 -8.46
C ARG A 102 8.78 4.93 -7.25
N SER A 103 8.20 6.03 -6.80
CA SER A 103 8.71 6.80 -5.66
C SER A 103 7.73 6.85 -4.50
N ILE A 104 8.26 7.25 -3.35
CA ILE A 104 7.51 7.68 -2.17
C ILE A 104 7.23 9.20 -2.23
N SER A 105 6.43 9.69 -1.29
CA SER A 105 6.25 11.14 -1.14
C SER A 105 7.56 11.79 -0.68
N GLY A 106 7.87 12.98 -1.19
CA GLY A 106 9.08 13.72 -0.83
C GLY A 106 10.35 13.31 -1.58
N VAL A 107 10.31 12.29 -2.45
CA VAL A 107 11.44 11.90 -3.31
C VAL A 107 11.04 11.99 -4.78
N ASN A 108 11.77 12.78 -5.55
CA ASN A 108 11.62 12.89 -7.00
C ASN A 108 12.43 11.78 -7.70
N VAL A 109 11.73 10.76 -8.20
CA VAL A 109 12.38 9.64 -8.89
C VAL A 109 12.93 10.03 -10.27
N TYR A 110 12.32 11.02 -10.93
CA TYR A 110 12.82 11.52 -12.21
C TYR A 110 14.19 12.16 -12.02
N ASP A 111 14.33 13.06 -11.04
CA ASP A 111 15.60 13.74 -10.76
C ASP A 111 16.68 12.75 -10.31
N ALA A 112 16.31 11.74 -9.49
CA ALA A 112 17.24 10.69 -9.08
C ALA A 112 17.76 9.86 -10.27
N ILE A 113 16.89 9.55 -11.23
CA ILE A 113 17.28 8.85 -12.47
C ILE A 113 18.10 9.77 -13.37
N ALA A 114 17.74 11.06 -13.47
CA ALA A 114 18.48 12.05 -14.25
C ALA A 114 19.92 12.22 -13.75
N GLY A 115 20.14 12.13 -12.43
CA GLY A 115 21.49 12.09 -11.84
C GLY A 115 22.35 10.92 -12.29
N CYS A 116 21.75 9.88 -12.88
CA CYS A 116 22.42 8.69 -13.40
C CYS A 116 22.39 8.59 -14.93
N SER A 117 22.18 9.71 -15.64
CA SER A 117 21.95 9.74 -17.09
C SER A 117 23.05 9.05 -17.92
N GLU A 118 24.31 9.11 -17.49
CA GLU A 118 25.45 8.47 -18.18
C GLU A 118 25.35 6.95 -18.25
N LEU A 119 24.55 6.33 -17.38
CA LEU A 119 24.35 4.88 -17.31
C LEU A 119 23.12 4.40 -18.08
N ILE A 120 22.32 5.34 -18.62
CA ILE A 120 20.97 5.13 -19.11
C ILE A 120 20.90 5.49 -20.60
N GLU A 121 20.29 4.61 -21.40
CA GLU A 121 20.09 4.83 -22.83
C GLU A 121 18.89 5.77 -23.09
N GLN A 122 17.82 5.60 -22.30
CA GLN A 122 16.61 6.42 -22.40
C GLN A 122 15.88 6.43 -21.07
N PHE A 123 15.33 7.56 -20.65
CA PHE A 123 14.37 7.63 -19.54
C PHE A 123 13.33 8.73 -19.75
N GLY A 124 12.23 8.62 -19.02
CA GLY A 124 11.17 9.63 -19.01
C GLY A 124 10.14 9.33 -17.94
N GLY A 125 9.42 10.35 -17.49
CA GLY A 125 8.42 10.21 -16.44
C GLY A 125 8.16 11.51 -15.68
N HIS A 126 7.72 11.36 -14.44
CA HIS A 126 7.39 12.41 -13.50
C HIS A 126 7.90 12.04 -12.10
N ASP A 127 7.66 12.92 -11.14
CA ASP A 127 8.20 12.86 -9.78
C ASP A 127 7.97 11.52 -9.05
N HIS A 128 6.85 10.85 -9.33
CA HIS A 128 6.48 9.59 -8.67
C HIS A 128 6.67 8.33 -9.52
N ALA A 129 6.90 8.47 -10.83
CA ALA A 129 6.95 7.33 -11.73
C ALA A 129 7.79 7.64 -12.97
N ALA A 130 8.71 6.74 -13.31
CA ALA A 130 9.50 6.86 -14.52
C ALA A 130 9.72 5.49 -15.19
N GLY A 131 9.95 5.52 -16.49
CA GLY A 131 10.46 4.39 -17.25
C GLY A 131 11.89 4.67 -17.69
N LEU A 132 12.73 3.63 -17.73
CA LEU A 132 14.10 3.75 -18.21
C LEU A 132 14.54 2.52 -19.01
N THR A 133 15.55 2.72 -19.84
CA THR A 133 16.27 1.68 -20.58
C THR A 133 17.75 1.82 -20.28
N LEU A 134 18.43 0.72 -19.94
CA LEU A 134 19.87 0.71 -19.68
C LEU A 134 20.51 -0.55 -20.25
N ARG A 135 21.83 -0.53 -20.45
CA ARG A 135 22.57 -1.75 -20.77
C ARG A 135 22.73 -2.61 -19.52
N ARG A 136 22.68 -3.93 -19.70
CA ARG A 136 22.95 -4.92 -18.66
C ARG A 136 24.28 -4.68 -17.94
N ALA A 137 25.32 -4.29 -18.69
CA ALA A 137 26.64 -3.99 -18.15
C ALA A 137 26.63 -2.81 -17.15
N ASN A 138 25.65 -1.90 -17.26
CA ASN A 138 25.52 -0.73 -16.39
C ASN A 138 24.63 -0.97 -15.18
N LEU A 139 23.99 -2.15 -15.06
CA LEU A 139 22.98 -2.40 -14.02
C LEU A 139 23.53 -2.23 -12.60
N ASP A 140 24.74 -2.71 -12.33
CA ASP A 140 25.33 -2.61 -10.99
C ASP A 140 25.79 -1.18 -10.69
N ALA A 141 26.40 -0.48 -11.65
CA ALA A 141 26.71 0.94 -11.50
C ALA A 141 25.45 1.80 -11.28
N PHE A 142 24.35 1.47 -11.96
CA PHE A 142 23.07 2.16 -11.81
C PHE A 142 22.46 1.93 -10.43
N ARG A 143 22.61 0.72 -9.85
CA ARG A 143 22.15 0.44 -8.48
C ARG A 143 22.79 1.39 -7.46
N GLU A 144 24.09 1.58 -7.57
CA GLU A 144 24.87 2.44 -6.67
C GLU A 144 24.52 3.91 -6.89
N CYS A 145 24.58 4.37 -8.15
CA CYS A 145 24.25 5.76 -8.49
C CYS A 145 22.83 6.15 -8.06
N PHE A 146 21.84 5.28 -8.29
CA PHE A 146 20.45 5.57 -7.93
C PHE A 146 20.25 5.61 -6.41
N ASP A 147 20.91 4.72 -5.65
CA ASP A 147 20.86 4.74 -4.19
C ASP A 147 21.49 6.02 -3.61
N GLU A 148 22.62 6.46 -4.17
CA GLU A 148 23.27 7.72 -3.80
C GLU A 148 22.41 8.94 -4.16
N ALA A 149 21.82 8.97 -5.36
CA ALA A 149 20.97 10.06 -5.81
C ALA A 149 19.69 10.20 -4.95
N VAL A 150 19.08 9.08 -4.55
CA VAL A 150 17.98 9.07 -3.59
C VAL A 150 18.48 9.48 -2.20
N GLY A 151 19.63 8.95 -1.77
CA GLY A 151 20.28 9.31 -0.51
C GLY A 151 20.47 10.82 -0.35
N ALA A 152 20.92 11.49 -1.41
CA ALA A 152 21.08 12.94 -1.43
C ALA A 152 19.76 13.72 -1.26
N GLN A 153 18.63 13.18 -1.75
CA GLN A 153 17.32 13.82 -1.57
C GLN A 153 16.74 13.64 -0.17
N VAL A 154 17.10 12.55 0.52
CA VAL A 154 16.65 12.26 1.88
C VAL A 154 17.66 12.68 2.95
N ASP A 155 18.83 13.21 2.53
CA ASP A 155 19.83 13.72 3.45
C ASP A 155 19.26 14.90 4.26
N GLY A 156 19.40 14.82 5.58
CA GLY A 156 18.75 15.74 6.52
C GLY A 156 17.25 15.48 6.79
N SER A 157 16.62 14.54 6.07
CA SER A 157 15.21 14.13 6.24
C SER A 157 15.01 12.60 6.19
N PRO A 158 15.71 11.81 7.03
CA PRO A 158 15.62 10.34 7.03
C PRO A 158 14.22 9.80 7.35
N GLU A 159 13.35 10.60 7.96
CA GLU A 159 11.94 10.30 8.19
C GLU A 159 11.15 10.10 6.89
N LEU A 160 11.61 10.65 5.76
CA LEU A 160 11.01 10.38 4.46
C LEU A 160 11.05 8.89 4.10
N LEU A 161 12.02 8.13 4.62
CA LEU A 161 12.11 6.69 4.41
C LEU A 161 11.26 5.88 5.40
N ARG A 162 10.33 6.51 6.12
CA ARG A 162 9.39 5.85 7.02
C ARG A 162 7.96 6.17 6.59
N PRO A 163 7.06 5.16 6.58
CA PRO A 163 5.65 5.44 6.36
C PRO A 163 5.13 6.42 7.41
N VAL A 164 4.59 7.56 6.97
CA VAL A 164 3.90 8.52 7.83
C VAL A 164 2.42 8.48 7.53
N HIS A 165 1.61 8.28 8.57
CA HIS A 165 0.16 8.44 8.46
C HIS A 165 -0.21 9.86 8.87
N LYS A 166 -0.81 10.61 7.94
CA LYS A 166 -1.45 11.87 8.28
C LYS A 166 -2.75 11.57 9.01
N VAL A 167 -2.86 12.04 10.25
CA VAL A 167 -4.08 11.99 11.05
C VAL A 167 -4.83 13.30 10.85
N ASP A 168 -6.12 13.21 10.53
CA ASP A 168 -6.96 14.39 10.30
C ASP A 168 -7.58 14.89 11.61
N ALA A 169 -8.03 13.98 12.49
CA ALA A 169 -8.60 14.34 13.80
C ALA A 169 -8.61 13.15 14.79
N PRO A 170 -8.57 13.41 16.11
CA PRO A 170 -8.99 12.41 17.09
C PRO A 170 -10.50 12.15 16.95
N LEU A 171 -10.94 10.92 17.22
CA LEU A 171 -12.36 10.55 17.20
C LEU A 171 -12.63 9.43 18.19
N ALA A 172 -13.44 9.69 19.22
CA ALA A 172 -13.88 8.66 20.14
C ALA A 172 -14.95 7.75 19.50
N LEU A 173 -15.04 6.50 19.97
CA LEU A 173 -15.93 5.51 19.37
C LEU A 173 -17.42 5.86 19.52
N ASP A 174 -17.79 6.52 20.62
CA ASP A 174 -19.15 6.95 20.91
C ASP A 174 -19.60 8.17 20.07
N GLU A 175 -18.65 8.95 19.54
CA GLU A 175 -18.93 10.06 18.62
C GLU A 175 -19.36 9.60 17.21
N ILE A 176 -19.01 8.36 16.82
CA ILE A 176 -19.31 7.82 15.49
C ILE A 176 -20.82 7.60 15.32
N GLY A 177 -21.48 7.10 16.37
CA GLY A 177 -22.91 6.79 16.38
C GLY A 177 -23.32 5.68 15.39
N ALA A 178 -24.58 5.73 14.98
CA ALA A 178 -25.19 4.79 14.04
C ALA A 178 -25.23 5.33 12.60
N LEU A 179 -25.62 4.47 11.66
CA LEU A 179 -25.69 4.79 10.22
C LEU A 179 -26.55 6.02 9.89
N ASN A 180 -27.59 6.30 10.68
CA ASN A 180 -28.51 7.41 10.43
C ASN A 180 -28.15 8.68 11.21
N ASP A 181 -27.02 8.67 11.94
CA ASP A 181 -26.64 9.78 12.79
C ASP A 181 -25.92 10.87 12.01
N ARG A 182 -25.92 12.07 12.59
CA ARG A 182 -25.40 13.28 11.95
C ARG A 182 -23.93 13.16 11.54
N PHE A 183 -23.11 12.50 12.38
CA PHE A 183 -21.69 12.30 12.09
C PHE A 183 -21.49 11.64 10.72
N TRP A 184 -22.11 10.48 10.49
CA TRP A 184 -21.98 9.77 9.23
C TRP A 184 -22.60 10.54 8.06
N ALA A 185 -23.77 11.17 8.26
CA ALA A 185 -24.43 11.98 7.24
C ALA A 185 -23.55 13.13 6.71
N VAL A 186 -22.73 13.75 7.58
CA VAL A 186 -21.76 14.78 7.19
C VAL A 186 -20.53 14.14 6.53
N LEU A 187 -19.97 13.08 7.13
CA LEU A 187 -18.76 12.45 6.63
C LEU A 187 -18.92 11.91 5.20
N ARG A 188 -20.09 11.38 4.84
CA ARG A 188 -20.40 10.93 3.47
C ARG A 188 -20.31 12.03 2.41
N GLN A 189 -20.52 13.29 2.79
CA GLN A 189 -20.47 14.42 1.85
C GLN A 189 -19.04 14.74 1.39
N PHE A 190 -18.01 14.13 2.00
CA PHE A 190 -16.62 14.31 1.61
C PHE A 190 -16.24 13.48 0.37
N ALA A 191 -17.13 12.60 -0.09
CA ALA A 191 -16.96 11.89 -1.35
C ALA A 191 -17.13 12.84 -2.56
N PRO A 192 -16.54 12.54 -3.73
CA PRO A 192 -15.77 11.33 -4.06
C PRO A 192 -14.33 11.38 -3.54
N HIS A 193 -13.83 10.24 -3.09
CA HIS A 193 -12.45 10.09 -2.62
C HIS A 193 -11.50 9.68 -3.76
N GLY A 194 -10.24 10.09 -3.66
CA GLY A 194 -9.19 9.78 -4.63
C GLY A 194 -7.82 10.29 -4.16
N PRO A 195 -6.79 10.26 -5.02
CA PRO A 195 -5.42 10.69 -4.66
C PRO A 195 -5.34 12.13 -4.10
N ALA A 196 -6.18 13.05 -4.61
CA ALA A 196 -6.25 14.43 -4.15
C ALA A 196 -7.29 14.67 -3.03
N ASN A 197 -8.07 13.66 -2.65
CA ASN A 197 -9.09 13.74 -1.62
C ASN A 197 -9.17 12.39 -0.89
N ALA A 198 -8.17 12.12 -0.05
CA ALA A 198 -8.12 10.89 0.72
C ALA A 198 -9.31 10.79 1.67
N ARG A 199 -9.69 9.57 2.04
CA ARG A 199 -10.66 9.36 3.12
C ARG A 199 -10.07 9.89 4.43
N PRO A 200 -10.84 10.60 5.26
CA PRO A 200 -10.37 11.04 6.56
C PRO A 200 -9.81 9.87 7.39
N VAL A 201 -8.65 10.10 7.99
CA VAL A 201 -8.00 9.19 8.92
C VAL A 201 -8.15 9.76 10.33
N PHE A 202 -8.92 9.05 11.12
CA PHE A 202 -9.15 9.34 12.51
C PHE A 202 -8.25 8.53 13.42
N HIS A 203 -8.14 9.00 14.64
CA HIS A 203 -7.27 8.44 15.64
C HIS A 203 -8.02 8.25 16.96
N ALA A 204 -7.94 7.05 17.52
CA ALA A 204 -8.47 6.73 18.84
C ALA A 204 -7.41 6.03 19.68
N ARG A 205 -7.34 6.38 20.96
CA ARG A 205 -6.44 5.81 21.97
C ARG A 205 -7.24 5.07 23.03
N ASP A 206 -6.51 4.35 23.88
CA ASP A 206 -7.04 3.67 25.06
C ASP A 206 -8.19 2.72 24.74
N LEU A 207 -8.07 1.99 23.62
CA LEU A 207 -9.07 1.03 23.19
C LEU A 207 -8.79 -0.36 23.74
N ALA A 208 -9.84 -1.11 24.06
CA ALA A 208 -9.75 -2.51 24.45
C ALA A 208 -10.45 -3.40 23.41
N LEU A 209 -9.98 -4.65 23.29
CA LEU A 209 -10.65 -5.65 22.48
C LEU A 209 -11.90 -6.18 23.19
N ALA A 210 -13.07 -5.95 22.61
CA ALA A 210 -14.33 -6.45 23.13
C ALA A 210 -14.46 -7.98 23.00
N GLN A 211 -13.81 -8.57 21.98
CA GLN A 211 -13.77 -10.01 21.72
C GLN A 211 -12.41 -10.43 21.16
N SER A 212 -12.13 -11.73 21.14
CA SER A 212 -10.91 -12.24 20.51
C SER A 212 -10.86 -11.83 19.03
N PRO A 213 -9.75 -11.22 18.56
CA PRO A 213 -9.51 -11.00 17.13
C PRO A 213 -9.55 -12.32 16.35
N ARG A 214 -9.75 -12.21 15.03
CA ARG A 214 -9.76 -13.35 14.11
C ARG A 214 -9.00 -12.98 12.85
N ARG A 215 -8.18 -13.91 12.35
CA ARG A 215 -7.68 -13.84 10.98
C ARG A 215 -8.83 -14.12 10.01
N VAL A 216 -8.95 -13.32 8.96
CA VAL A 216 -9.97 -13.44 7.91
C VAL A 216 -9.32 -13.38 6.52
N GLY A 217 -10.05 -13.83 5.51
CA GLY A 217 -9.51 -14.11 4.18
C GLY A 217 -9.00 -15.55 4.07
N SER A 218 -8.98 -16.10 2.86
CA SER A 218 -8.56 -17.48 2.60
C SER A 218 -7.10 -17.76 2.96
N ASP A 219 -6.26 -16.72 2.95
CA ASP A 219 -4.84 -16.77 3.31
C ASP A 219 -4.56 -16.22 4.72
N GLY A 220 -5.59 -15.83 5.48
CA GLY A 220 -5.45 -15.33 6.84
C GLY A 220 -4.67 -14.01 6.98
N LYS A 221 -4.45 -13.27 5.88
CA LYS A 221 -3.65 -12.04 5.87
C LYS A 221 -4.33 -10.82 6.49
N HIS A 222 -5.61 -10.88 6.79
CA HIS A 222 -6.36 -9.75 7.33
C HIS A 222 -6.84 -10.06 8.74
N LEU A 223 -7.08 -9.03 9.56
CA LEU A 223 -7.65 -9.16 10.89
C LEU A 223 -9.04 -8.55 10.95
N LYS A 224 -9.97 -9.26 11.57
CA LYS A 224 -11.26 -8.71 12.02
C LYS A 224 -11.34 -8.79 13.53
N PHE A 225 -11.72 -7.69 14.16
CA PHE A 225 -11.87 -7.59 15.61
C PHE A 225 -12.93 -6.54 15.97
N THR A 226 -13.29 -6.45 17.24
CA THR A 226 -14.22 -5.44 17.74
C THR A 226 -13.55 -4.72 18.89
N VAL A 227 -13.57 -3.39 18.84
CA VAL A 227 -12.99 -2.52 19.86
C VAL A 227 -14.08 -1.84 20.67
N ARG A 228 -13.71 -1.46 21.89
CA ARG A 228 -14.49 -0.65 22.83
C ARG A 228 -13.58 0.35 23.54
N PRO A 229 -14.10 1.42 24.14
CA PRO A 229 -13.33 2.23 25.09
C PRO A 229 -12.74 1.35 26.20
N GLY A 230 -11.53 1.70 26.66
CA GLY A 230 -10.88 1.08 27.81
C GLY A 230 -11.68 1.26 29.10
N ASP A 231 -11.36 0.43 30.11
CA ASP A 231 -12.10 0.44 31.37
C ASP A 231 -11.98 1.79 32.07
N GLY A 232 -13.12 2.38 32.49
CA GLY A 232 -13.17 3.67 33.18
C GLY A 232 -13.15 4.91 32.29
N GLN A 233 -13.13 4.76 30.95
CA GLN A 233 -13.24 5.88 30.01
C GLN A 233 -14.70 6.32 29.80
N ALA A 234 -14.89 7.61 29.49
CA ALA A 234 -16.16 8.11 28.96
C ALA A 234 -16.43 7.47 27.57
N GLY A 235 -17.67 7.07 27.29
CA GLY A 235 -18.03 6.37 26.04
C GLY A 235 -18.66 4.98 26.23
N GLY A 236 -18.70 4.44 27.47
CA GLY A 236 -19.55 3.31 27.87
C GLY A 236 -19.32 1.99 27.10
N ASP A 237 -20.41 1.27 26.80
CA ASP A 237 -20.44 -0.01 26.06
C ASP A 237 -20.37 0.17 24.53
N ALA A 238 -19.94 1.33 24.03
CA ALA A 238 -19.81 1.55 22.59
C ALA A 238 -18.82 0.53 22.00
N THR A 239 -19.29 -0.25 21.03
CA THR A 239 -18.47 -1.24 20.33
C THR A 239 -18.50 -1.01 18.84
N MET A 240 -17.34 -1.14 18.20
CA MET A 240 -17.21 -1.00 16.76
C MET A 240 -16.44 -2.17 16.18
N ASP A 241 -17.00 -2.78 15.14
CA ASP A 241 -16.26 -3.74 14.32
C ASP A 241 -15.13 -3.01 13.60
N ALA A 242 -14.00 -3.70 13.44
CA ALA A 242 -12.80 -3.21 12.79
C ALA A 242 -12.27 -4.25 11.80
N ILE A 243 -11.85 -3.80 10.61
CA ILE A 243 -11.19 -4.62 9.59
C ILE A 243 -9.82 -4.02 9.29
N ALA A 244 -8.78 -4.82 9.47
CA ALA A 244 -7.39 -4.44 9.23
C ALA A 244 -6.81 -5.32 8.11
N PHE A 245 -6.81 -4.77 6.90
CA PHE A 245 -6.32 -5.49 5.73
C PHE A 245 -4.79 -5.57 5.74
N GLY A 246 -4.24 -6.79 5.67
CA GLY A 246 -2.81 -7.03 5.52
C GLY A 246 -2.07 -7.19 6.85
N MET A 247 -2.77 -7.01 7.97
CA MET A 247 -2.18 -7.05 9.32
C MET A 247 -2.32 -8.41 10.01
N GLY A 248 -2.51 -9.51 9.27
CA GLY A 248 -2.70 -10.85 9.83
C GLY A 248 -1.59 -11.28 10.80
N GLU A 249 -0.38 -10.80 10.60
CA GLU A 249 0.78 -11.03 11.49
C GLU A 249 0.62 -10.42 12.88
N LYS A 250 -0.12 -9.30 13.03
CA LYS A 250 -0.40 -8.66 14.34
C LYS A 250 -1.41 -9.46 15.20
N TYR A 251 -1.86 -10.64 14.76
CA TYR A 251 -2.82 -11.47 15.50
C TYR A 251 -2.35 -11.80 16.92
N ASP A 252 -1.11 -12.28 17.06
CA ASP A 252 -0.59 -12.74 18.35
C ASP A 252 -0.38 -11.56 19.31
N GLU A 253 0.04 -10.42 18.78
CA GLU A 253 0.16 -9.14 19.50
C GLU A 253 -1.19 -8.67 20.06
N LEU A 254 -2.24 -8.65 19.22
CA LEU A 254 -3.59 -8.28 19.66
C LEU A 254 -4.18 -9.28 20.67
N GLN A 255 -3.92 -10.58 20.46
CA GLN A 255 -4.31 -11.61 21.43
C GLN A 255 -3.62 -11.42 22.77
N GLN A 256 -2.35 -10.99 22.77
CA GLN A 256 -1.60 -10.70 23.97
C GLN A 256 -2.14 -9.46 24.69
N SER A 257 -2.38 -8.36 23.96
CA SER A 257 -3.05 -7.16 24.50
C SER A 257 -4.35 -7.49 25.23
N ARG A 258 -5.20 -8.32 24.62
CA ARG A 258 -6.46 -8.73 25.24
C ARG A 258 -6.26 -9.51 26.55
N ARG A 259 -5.21 -10.34 26.63
CA ARG A 259 -4.90 -11.14 27.82
C ARG A 259 -4.35 -10.26 28.95
N ASP A 260 -3.48 -9.32 28.61
CA ASP A 260 -2.75 -8.51 29.58
C ASP A 260 -3.49 -7.21 29.93
N GLY A 261 -4.57 -6.87 29.20
CA GLY A 261 -5.29 -5.61 29.35
C GLY A 261 -4.55 -4.40 28.79
N GLN A 262 -3.55 -4.62 27.94
CA GLN A 262 -2.77 -3.53 27.35
C GLN A 262 -3.63 -2.75 26.34
N PRO A 263 -3.79 -1.42 26.48
CA PRO A 263 -4.63 -0.63 25.58
C PRO A 263 -4.07 -0.57 24.15
N LEU A 264 -4.98 -0.31 23.22
CA LEU A 264 -4.71 -0.17 21.79
C LEU A 264 -4.91 1.27 21.35
N GLU A 265 -4.14 1.64 20.34
CA GLU A 265 -4.32 2.86 19.56
C GLU A 265 -4.59 2.49 18.10
N LEU A 266 -5.60 3.11 17.50
CA LEU A 266 -6.01 2.86 16.12
C LEU A 266 -5.92 4.13 15.28
N LEU A 267 -5.37 3.99 14.09
CA LEU A 267 -5.62 4.88 12.96
C LEU A 267 -6.66 4.22 12.05
N PHE A 268 -7.75 4.91 11.74
CA PHE A 268 -8.85 4.30 11.00
C PHE A 268 -9.65 5.30 10.16
N SER A 269 -10.33 4.80 9.14
CA SER A 269 -11.42 5.52 8.49
C SER A 269 -12.75 4.83 8.85
N VAL A 270 -13.85 5.58 8.89
CA VAL A 270 -15.19 5.00 9.07
C VAL A 270 -15.77 4.63 7.70
N GLU A 271 -16.29 3.41 7.55
CA GLU A 271 -16.93 2.95 6.32
C GLU A 271 -18.22 2.16 6.55
N GLU A 272 -19.08 2.12 5.53
CA GLU A 272 -20.25 1.23 5.51
C GLU A 272 -19.81 -0.20 5.19
N ASN A 273 -20.23 -1.14 6.03
CA ASN A 273 -20.12 -2.57 5.78
C ASN A 273 -21.52 -3.16 5.59
N THR A 274 -21.77 -3.70 4.39
CA THR A 274 -23.03 -4.38 4.05
C THR A 274 -22.80 -5.89 4.02
N TRP A 275 -23.36 -6.60 5.01
CA TRP A 275 -23.25 -8.05 5.12
C TRP A 275 -24.62 -8.69 5.28
N ARG A 276 -24.95 -9.66 4.41
CA ARG A 276 -26.25 -10.38 4.40
C ARG A 276 -27.46 -9.43 4.45
N GLY A 277 -27.40 -8.35 3.67
CA GLY A 277 -28.48 -7.36 3.58
C GLY A 277 -28.59 -6.38 4.76
N ARG A 278 -27.68 -6.46 5.75
CA ARG A 278 -27.61 -5.50 6.85
C ARG A 278 -26.39 -4.60 6.69
N THR A 279 -26.63 -3.29 6.66
CA THR A 279 -25.57 -2.26 6.60
C THR A 279 -25.32 -1.70 7.98
N SER A 280 -24.05 -1.64 8.37
CA SER A 280 -23.59 -0.99 9.61
C SER A 280 -22.30 -0.22 9.36
N LEU A 281 -21.95 0.68 10.26
CA LEU A 281 -20.63 1.31 10.24
C LEU A 281 -19.57 0.32 10.75
N GLN A 282 -18.36 0.41 10.20
CA GLN A 282 -17.18 -0.35 10.58
C GLN A 282 -15.94 0.55 10.52
N LEU A 283 -14.94 0.27 11.33
CA LEU A 283 -13.63 0.91 11.25
C LEU A 283 -12.76 0.16 10.22
N LYS A 284 -12.31 0.87 9.19
CA LYS A 284 -11.23 0.40 8.32
C LYS A 284 -9.89 0.84 8.90
N VAL A 285 -9.20 -0.10 9.53
CA VAL A 285 -7.95 0.15 10.23
C VAL A 285 -6.83 0.39 9.22
N ARG A 286 -6.11 1.49 9.42
CA ARG A 286 -4.91 1.90 8.68
C ARG A 286 -3.64 1.52 9.41
N ASP A 287 -3.66 1.60 10.73
CA ASP A 287 -2.64 1.02 11.60
C ASP A 287 -3.23 0.73 12.98
N VAL A 288 -2.62 -0.22 13.68
CA VAL A 288 -2.91 -0.58 15.06
C VAL A 288 -1.60 -0.80 15.79
N ARG A 289 -1.48 -0.19 16.97
CA ARG A 289 -0.36 -0.45 17.88
C ARG A 289 -0.84 -0.64 19.30
N LEU A 290 -0.05 -1.38 20.07
CA LEU A 290 -0.14 -1.39 21.52
C LEU A 290 0.26 -0.01 22.05
N GLN A 291 -0.51 0.52 22.99
CA GLN A 291 -0.15 1.74 23.68
C GLN A 291 0.93 1.39 24.70
N ASN A 292 2.12 1.98 24.54
CA ASN A 292 3.20 1.89 25.52
C ASN A 292 2.98 2.98 26.57
N GLU A 293 3.20 2.66 27.85
CA GLU A 293 3.30 3.69 28.88
C GLU A 293 4.53 4.56 28.60
N GLY A 294 4.34 5.76 28.04
CA GLY A 294 5.38 6.80 27.99
C GLY A 294 5.66 7.50 26.66
N GLU A 295 5.10 7.07 25.52
CA GLU A 295 5.30 7.76 24.24
C GLU A 295 4.10 8.65 23.91
N THR A 296 4.20 9.91 24.34
CA THR A 296 3.32 10.99 23.87
C THR A 296 4.12 11.78 22.84
N GLU A 297 4.00 11.44 21.57
CA GLU A 297 4.15 12.32 20.40
C GLU A 297 3.81 11.55 19.11
#